data_AF-A0AA42ZK61-F1
#
_entry.id   AF-A0AA42ZK61-F1
#
_cell.length_a   1.000
_cell.length_b   1.000
_cell.length_c   1.000
_cell.angle_alpha   90.00
_cell.angle_beta   90.00
_cell.angle_gamma   90.00
#
_symmetry.space_group_name_H-M   'P 1'
#
loop_
_entity.id
_entity.type
_entity.pdbx_description
1 polymer ?
#
loop_
_entity_poly.entity_id
_entity_poly.type
_entity_poly.pdbx_seq_one_letter_code
_entity_poly.pdbx_strand_id
1 'polypeptide(L)'
;MTDTTTFAVDSALEADEKLSKRLLAPPEIDLAKHLRAATKAGAHTSAVVSEIWRLGRGPGKLSHHEYFYYRLYDGALSFADKLKFIGKKAQERMHLACNDTTWFSLVHDKVQFQATMQGLGLPTPRLLAVYHPFRSSGQARPLRSGSELEGFLRDAAVYPFFAKPVDGMFSLGCWSIEALSAEDDTLVSSDGSRVGVAEFCRYVEGRGSSGYLFQERLRPHRTLSEAWGDRLTTIRVFTFISERGPEIFRGVCKICANGNIADNYWRAGNILGAIDLERGTILRAVSGTGDDQAERPKHPDTGGPIVGLQLPDWQATLDLCLAAAASLPAIRTQSWDIALTSEGPVLVEANFGGDLNLPQIAFGAGCLDDRFRDHLLACGYKF
;
A
#
# COMPACT_ATOMS: atom_id res chain seq x y z
N MET A 1 -12.01 -32.65 11.93
CA MET A 1 -10.56 -32.55 12.18
C MET A 1 -10.06 -31.42 11.29
N THR A 2 -10.07 -30.21 11.83
CA THR A 2 -9.42 -29.05 11.21
C THR A 2 -7.93 -29.22 11.42
N ASP A 3 -7.18 -29.29 10.33
CA ASP A 3 -5.71 -29.32 10.33
C ASP A 3 -5.21 -28.00 10.95
N THR A 4 -4.96 -28.00 12.26
CA THR A 4 -4.26 -26.91 12.94
C THR A 4 -2.83 -26.90 12.41
N THR A 5 -2.59 -26.07 11.40
CA THR A 5 -1.26 -25.78 10.89
C THR A 5 -0.52 -25.04 12.01
N THR A 6 0.35 -25.75 12.74
CA THR A 6 1.16 -25.14 13.79
C THR A 6 2.02 -24.03 13.19
N PHE A 7 1.92 -22.82 13.75
CA PHE A 7 2.67 -21.66 13.27
C PHE A 7 4.15 -21.81 13.62
N ALA A 8 4.98 -22.15 12.63
CA ALA A 8 6.43 -22.24 12.80
C ALA A 8 7.08 -20.86 12.64
N VAL A 9 7.45 -20.23 13.77
CA VAL A 9 8.01 -18.86 13.83
C VAL A 9 9.17 -18.64 12.84
N ASP A 10 10.17 -19.51 12.85
CA ASP A 10 11.36 -19.36 11.99
C ASP A 10 10.98 -19.44 10.50
N SER A 11 10.10 -20.38 10.14
CA SER A 11 9.59 -20.51 8.78
C SER A 11 8.79 -19.28 8.34
N ALA A 12 7.99 -18.69 9.24
CA ALA A 12 7.24 -17.48 8.95
C ALA A 12 8.14 -16.27 8.71
N LEU A 13 9.18 -16.08 9.54
CA LEU A 13 10.17 -15.01 9.38
C LEU A 13 10.96 -15.16 8.07
N GLU A 14 11.43 -16.38 7.76
CA GLU A 14 12.14 -16.68 6.49
C GLU A 14 11.24 -16.44 5.27
N ALA A 15 9.97 -16.85 5.34
CA ALA A 15 9.00 -16.64 4.26
C ALA A 15 8.76 -15.15 4.00
N ASP A 16 8.61 -14.36 5.07
CA ASP A 16 8.47 -12.90 4.99
C ASP A 16 9.71 -12.24 4.38
N GLU A 17 10.92 -12.65 4.78
CA GLU A 17 12.17 -12.11 4.23
C GLU A 17 12.32 -12.44 2.74
N LYS A 18 12.07 -13.69 2.35
CA LYS A 18 12.13 -14.14 0.96
C LYS A 18 11.10 -13.39 0.10
N LEU A 19 9.90 -13.19 0.62
CA LEU A 19 8.85 -12.45 -0.07
C LEU A 19 9.21 -10.97 -0.20
N SER A 20 9.74 -10.34 0.85
CA SER A 20 10.22 -8.95 0.81
C SER A 20 11.27 -8.76 -0.29
N LYS A 21 12.28 -9.64 -0.36
CA LYS A 21 13.30 -9.63 -1.42
C LYS A 21 12.68 -9.74 -2.81
N ARG A 22 11.68 -10.61 -2.99
CA ARG A 22 10.97 -10.78 -4.27
C ARG A 22 10.16 -9.53 -4.65
N LEU A 23 9.48 -8.90 -3.70
CA LEU A 23 8.65 -7.71 -3.95
C LEU A 23 9.48 -6.46 -4.23
N LEU A 24 10.69 -6.39 -3.69
CA LEU A 24 11.67 -5.34 -3.99
C LEU A 24 12.35 -5.54 -5.35
N ALA A 25 12.47 -6.79 -5.80
CA ALA A 25 13.08 -7.11 -7.08
C ALA A 25 12.16 -6.71 -8.26
N PRO A 26 12.74 -6.34 -9.42
CA PRO A 26 11.97 -6.22 -10.66
C PRO A 26 11.26 -7.55 -10.98
N PRO A 27 10.06 -7.52 -11.60
CA PRO A 27 9.32 -8.74 -11.91
C PRO A 27 10.10 -9.66 -12.86
N GLU A 28 10.30 -10.93 -12.46
CA GLU A 28 10.91 -11.97 -13.30
C GLU A 28 9.97 -12.34 -14.44
N ILE A 29 10.45 -12.25 -15.68
CA ILE A 29 9.64 -12.50 -16.86
C ILE A 29 10.45 -13.22 -17.93
N ASP A 30 9.84 -14.28 -18.47
CA ASP A 30 10.23 -14.92 -19.73
C ASP A 30 9.86 -14.03 -20.92
N LEU A 31 10.86 -13.38 -21.51
CA LEU A 31 10.71 -12.50 -22.68
C LEU A 31 10.06 -13.22 -23.88
N ALA A 32 10.33 -14.51 -24.08
CA ALA A 32 9.76 -15.27 -25.18
C ALA A 32 8.26 -15.52 -24.98
N LYS A 33 7.83 -15.80 -23.74
CA LYS A 33 6.40 -15.90 -23.38
C LYS A 33 5.66 -14.59 -23.69
N HIS A 34 6.25 -13.45 -23.35
CA HIS A 34 5.59 -12.15 -23.49
C HIS A 34 5.59 -11.64 -24.93
N LEU A 35 6.63 -11.91 -25.71
CA LEU A 35 6.61 -11.66 -27.16
C LEU A 35 5.54 -12.50 -27.88
N ARG A 36 5.32 -13.75 -27.45
CA ARG A 36 4.21 -14.57 -27.97
C ARG A 36 2.85 -13.98 -27.58
N ALA A 37 2.70 -13.49 -26.36
CA ALA A 37 1.47 -12.84 -25.92
C ALA A 37 1.17 -11.56 -26.71
N ALA A 38 2.16 -10.69 -26.91
CA ALA A 38 2.03 -9.50 -27.74
C ALA A 38 1.69 -9.84 -29.21
N THR A 39 2.32 -10.88 -29.77
CA THR A 39 1.98 -11.35 -31.12
C THR A 39 0.54 -11.89 -31.19
N LYS A 40 0.09 -12.61 -30.16
CA LYS A 40 -1.30 -13.11 -30.05
C LYS A 40 -2.30 -11.96 -29.94
N ALA A 41 -1.92 -10.85 -29.31
CA ALA A 41 -2.70 -9.61 -29.25
C ALA A 41 -2.65 -8.77 -30.54
N GLY A 42 -1.93 -9.24 -31.58
CA GLY A 42 -1.88 -8.61 -32.90
C GLY A 42 -0.70 -7.65 -33.11
N ALA A 43 0.23 -7.54 -32.17
CA ALA A 43 1.39 -6.66 -32.32
C ALA A 43 2.49 -7.32 -33.19
N HIS A 44 3.09 -6.55 -34.10
CA HIS A 44 4.26 -7.00 -34.85
C HIS A 44 5.51 -6.97 -33.98
N THR A 45 6.26 -8.08 -33.93
CA THR A 45 7.46 -8.24 -33.08
C THR A 45 8.48 -7.11 -33.25
N SER A 46 8.73 -6.66 -34.50
CA SER A 46 9.65 -5.55 -34.79
C SER A 46 9.18 -4.21 -34.22
N ALA A 47 7.88 -3.94 -34.26
CA ALA A 47 7.30 -2.74 -33.67
C ALA A 47 7.42 -2.77 -32.14
N VAL A 48 7.14 -3.90 -31.50
CA VAL A 48 7.29 -4.09 -30.04
C VAL A 48 8.74 -3.84 -29.60
N VAL A 49 9.72 -4.44 -30.30
CA VAL A 49 11.15 -4.23 -29.99
C VAL A 49 11.56 -2.77 -30.17
N SER A 50 11.07 -2.11 -31.24
CA SER A 50 11.32 -0.68 -31.47
C SER A 50 10.74 0.20 -30.36
N GLU A 51 9.49 -0.05 -29.97
CA GLU A 51 8.84 0.71 -28.89
C GLU A 51 9.56 0.54 -27.55
N ILE A 52 9.90 -0.69 -27.17
CA ILE A 52 10.69 -0.98 -25.96
C ILE A 52 11.99 -0.16 -25.95
N TRP A 53 12.74 -0.18 -27.06
CA TRP A 53 14.00 0.55 -27.16
C TRP A 53 13.82 2.07 -27.02
N ARG A 54 12.78 2.62 -27.67
CA ARG A 54 12.47 4.06 -27.62
C ARG A 54 11.99 4.48 -26.23
N LEU A 55 11.11 3.71 -25.61
CA LEU A 55 10.58 3.96 -24.27
C LEU A 55 11.66 3.84 -23.19
N GLY A 56 12.59 2.90 -23.33
CA GLY A 56 13.75 2.77 -22.42
C GLY A 56 14.73 3.94 -22.51
N ARG A 57 14.80 4.62 -23.66
CA ARG A 57 15.55 5.88 -23.82
C ARG A 57 14.75 7.13 -23.44
N GLY A 58 13.43 7.01 -23.40
CA GLY A 58 12.50 8.07 -23.05
C GLY A 58 12.65 8.57 -21.60
N PRO A 59 11.86 9.58 -21.22
CA PRO A 59 11.96 10.23 -19.91
C PRO A 59 11.56 9.31 -18.76
N GLY A 60 10.62 8.37 -18.99
CA GLY A 60 10.22 7.38 -18.00
C GLY A 60 11.16 6.17 -17.86
N LYS A 61 12.17 6.02 -18.73
CA LYS A 61 13.15 4.92 -18.73
C LYS A 61 12.54 3.52 -18.55
N LEU A 62 11.42 3.24 -19.23
CA LEU A 62 10.72 1.96 -19.09
C LEU A 62 11.61 0.79 -19.55
N SER A 63 11.73 -0.20 -18.69
CA SER A 63 12.30 -1.49 -19.05
C SER A 63 11.34 -2.27 -19.94
N HIS A 64 11.87 -3.30 -20.61
CA HIS A 64 11.04 -4.25 -21.37
C HIS A 64 10.06 -5.00 -20.46
N HIS A 65 10.43 -5.31 -19.21
CA HIS A 65 9.51 -5.90 -18.22
C HIS A 65 8.30 -5.00 -17.99
N GLU A 66 8.54 -3.71 -17.77
CA GLU A 66 7.47 -2.73 -17.49
C GLU A 66 6.57 -2.50 -18.71
N TYR A 67 7.14 -2.55 -19.93
CA TYR A 67 6.35 -2.49 -21.16
C TYR A 67 5.26 -3.58 -21.22
N PHE A 68 5.61 -4.82 -20.84
CA PHE A 68 4.63 -5.91 -20.78
C PHE A 68 3.75 -5.85 -19.54
N TYR A 69 4.32 -5.45 -18.40
CA TYR A 69 3.59 -5.26 -17.14
C TYR A 69 2.39 -4.31 -17.30
N TYR A 70 2.56 -3.23 -18.06
CA TYR A 70 1.52 -2.25 -18.39
C TYR A 70 0.73 -2.58 -19.68
N ARG A 71 1.00 -3.72 -20.31
CA ARG A 71 0.36 -4.14 -21.57
C ARG A 71 0.44 -3.10 -22.69
N LEU A 72 1.56 -2.39 -22.81
CA LEU A 72 1.70 -1.30 -23.79
C LEU A 72 1.66 -1.79 -25.27
N TYR A 73 1.67 -3.10 -25.49
CA TYR A 73 1.53 -3.73 -26.80
C TYR A 73 0.08 -3.82 -27.31
N ASP A 74 -0.94 -3.62 -26.47
CA ASP A 74 -2.35 -3.81 -26.84
C ASP A 74 -2.90 -2.78 -27.85
N GLY A 75 -2.09 -1.80 -28.28
CA GLY A 75 -2.47 -0.81 -29.30
C GLY A 75 -3.48 0.25 -28.84
N ALA A 76 -4.00 0.16 -27.61
CA ALA A 76 -4.98 1.08 -27.05
C ALA A 76 -4.44 2.51 -26.81
N LEU A 77 -3.12 2.68 -26.76
CA LEU A 77 -2.46 3.95 -26.45
C LEU A 77 -1.59 4.42 -27.62
N SER A 78 -1.60 5.74 -27.85
CA SER A 78 -0.64 6.37 -28.75
C SER A 78 0.78 6.23 -28.21
N PHE A 79 1.79 6.29 -29.07
CA PHE A 79 3.19 6.27 -28.62
C PHE A 79 3.51 7.46 -27.69
N ALA A 80 2.86 8.61 -27.89
CA ALA A 80 3.01 9.78 -27.03
C ALA A 80 2.47 9.52 -25.62
N ASP A 81 1.36 8.78 -25.48
CA ASP A 81 0.82 8.40 -24.17
C ASP A 81 1.66 7.31 -23.50
N LYS A 82 2.22 6.38 -24.27
CA LYS A 82 3.19 5.39 -23.76
C LYS A 82 4.43 6.06 -23.15
N LEU A 83 4.90 7.18 -23.72
CA LEU A 83 6.02 7.96 -23.18
C LEU A 83 5.74 8.61 -21.82
N LYS A 84 4.48 8.68 -21.39
CA LYS A 84 4.09 9.20 -20.07
C LYS A 84 4.25 8.14 -18.97
N PHE A 85 4.47 6.86 -19.31
CA PHE A 85 4.69 5.83 -18.31
C PHE A 85 6.10 5.94 -17.72
N ILE A 86 6.21 5.74 -16.40
CA ILE A 86 7.42 5.85 -15.60
C ILE A 86 7.78 4.46 -15.09
N GLY A 87 9.02 4.04 -15.36
CA GLY A 87 9.60 2.83 -14.80
C GLY A 87 10.22 3.07 -13.42
N LYS A 88 10.39 2.01 -12.64
CA LYS A 88 10.83 2.01 -11.24
C LYS A 88 12.16 2.75 -11.05
N LYS A 89 13.12 2.55 -11.95
CA LYS A 89 14.43 3.22 -11.91
C LYS A 89 14.32 4.73 -12.12
N ALA A 90 13.43 5.17 -13.01
CA ALA A 90 13.19 6.60 -13.21
C ALA A 90 12.45 7.20 -12.01
N GLN A 91 11.40 6.53 -11.55
CA GLN A 91 10.64 6.90 -10.36
C GLN A 91 11.53 7.10 -9.13
N GLU A 92 12.46 6.18 -8.84
CA GLU A 92 13.36 6.31 -7.70
C GLU A 92 14.19 7.59 -7.78
N ARG A 93 14.78 7.87 -8.95
CA ARG A 93 15.54 9.10 -9.20
C ARG A 93 14.67 10.36 -9.08
N MET A 94 13.42 10.29 -9.56
CA MET A 94 12.45 11.37 -9.47
C MET A 94 12.11 11.68 -8.01
N HIS A 95 11.79 10.66 -7.22
CA HIS A 95 11.47 10.80 -5.80
C HIS A 95 12.67 11.31 -4.99
N LEU A 96 13.89 10.83 -5.25
CA LEU A 96 15.09 11.33 -4.57
C LEU A 96 15.40 12.79 -4.92
N ALA A 97 15.12 13.23 -6.15
CA ALA A 97 15.29 14.64 -6.52
C ALA A 97 14.26 15.56 -5.85
N CYS A 98 13.06 15.05 -5.55
CA CYS A 98 11.99 15.86 -4.97
C CYS A 98 12.02 15.94 -3.45
N ASN A 99 12.63 14.98 -2.77
CA ASN A 99 12.47 14.83 -1.33
C ASN A 99 13.80 14.97 -0.58
N ASP A 100 13.76 15.66 0.55
CA ASP A 100 14.86 15.71 1.51
C ASP A 100 14.92 14.39 2.29
N THR A 101 16.02 13.66 2.15
CA THR A 101 16.22 12.34 2.79
C THR A 101 16.27 12.42 4.31
N THR A 102 16.57 13.59 4.90
CA THR A 102 16.57 13.77 6.35
C THR A 102 15.19 13.62 6.98
N TRP A 103 14.12 13.73 6.18
CA TRP A 103 12.73 13.59 6.63
C TRP A 103 12.17 12.16 6.48
N PHE A 104 12.93 11.24 5.88
CA PHE A 104 12.38 9.91 5.54
C PHE A 104 12.01 9.09 6.78
N SER A 105 12.64 9.33 7.92
CA SER A 105 12.29 8.63 9.17
C SER A 105 10.84 8.88 9.57
N LEU A 106 10.29 10.08 9.33
CA LEU A 106 8.92 10.44 9.70
C LEU A 106 7.84 9.65 8.95
N VAL A 107 8.18 9.08 7.80
CA VAL A 107 7.26 8.29 6.96
C VAL A 107 7.63 6.81 6.91
N HIS A 108 8.87 6.44 7.22
CA HIS A 108 9.30 5.05 7.31
C HIS A 108 9.00 4.43 8.68
N ASP A 109 9.19 5.21 9.74
CA ASP A 109 8.99 4.78 11.11
C ASP A 109 7.54 5.06 11.54
N LYS A 110 6.74 4.01 11.63
CA LYS A 110 5.30 4.13 11.92
C LYS A 110 5.00 4.69 13.30
N VAL A 111 5.92 4.55 14.24
CA VAL A 111 5.76 5.10 15.58
C VAL A 111 6.04 6.61 15.59
N GLN A 112 7.09 7.08 14.89
CA GLN A 112 7.33 8.52 14.70
C GLN A 112 6.21 9.17 13.90
N PHE A 113 5.77 8.51 12.82
CA PHE A 113 4.63 8.92 12.02
C PHE A 113 3.41 9.17 12.91
N GLN A 114 3.02 8.18 13.72
CA GLN A 114 1.85 8.32 14.57
C GLN A 114 1.99 9.40 15.64
N ALA A 115 3.15 9.48 16.31
CA ALA A 115 3.38 10.54 17.29
C ALA A 115 3.25 11.94 16.66
N THR A 116 3.76 12.11 15.43
CA THR A 116 3.68 13.38 14.69
C THR A 116 2.23 13.71 14.31
N MET A 117 1.52 12.78 13.67
CA MET A 117 0.13 13.00 13.26
C MET A 117 -0.80 13.25 14.46
N GLN A 118 -0.64 12.49 15.54
CA GLN A 118 -1.41 12.70 16.78
C GLN A 118 -1.10 14.04 17.45
N GLY A 119 0.17 14.46 17.46
CA GLY A 119 0.56 15.77 17.98
C GLY A 119 -0.06 16.94 17.21
N LEU A 120 -0.40 16.73 15.92
CA LEU A 120 -1.11 17.68 15.07
C LEU A 120 -2.64 17.56 15.19
N GLY A 121 -3.15 16.66 16.03
CA GLY A 121 -4.59 16.40 16.16
C GLY A 121 -5.20 15.69 14.94
N LEU A 122 -4.38 15.06 14.09
CA LEU A 122 -4.85 14.34 12.91
C LEU A 122 -5.24 12.89 13.25
N PRO A 123 -6.37 12.39 12.72
CA PRO A 123 -6.86 11.05 13.01
C PRO A 123 -5.90 9.98 12.51
N THR A 124 -5.49 9.10 13.43
CA THR A 124 -4.70 7.88 13.19
C THR A 124 -5.29 6.73 14.02
N PRO A 125 -5.03 5.46 13.68
CA PRO A 125 -5.45 4.34 14.53
C PRO A 125 -4.88 4.52 15.94
N ARG A 126 -5.73 4.40 16.96
CA ARG A 126 -5.29 4.54 18.34
C ARG A 126 -4.22 3.50 18.67
N LEU A 127 -3.08 3.95 19.19
CA LEU A 127 -2.04 3.06 19.66
C LEU A 127 -2.44 2.44 21.00
N LEU A 128 -2.39 1.12 21.09
CA LEU A 128 -2.63 0.35 22.30
C LEU A 128 -1.30 0.13 23.04
N ALA A 129 -0.28 -0.34 22.31
CA ALA A 129 1.02 -0.64 22.85
C ALA A 129 2.13 -0.57 21.80
N VAL A 130 3.38 -0.44 22.25
CA VAL A 130 4.59 -0.54 21.44
C VAL A 130 5.57 -1.49 22.13
N TYR A 131 5.94 -2.56 21.44
CA TYR A 131 6.97 -3.49 21.86
C TYR A 131 8.35 -3.04 21.36
N HIS A 132 9.24 -2.69 22.29
CA HIS A 132 10.64 -2.38 22.05
C HIS A 132 11.40 -2.26 23.40
N PRO A 133 12.67 -2.70 23.52
CA PRO A 133 13.43 -2.62 24.78
C PRO A 133 13.57 -1.22 25.41
N PHE A 134 13.75 -0.17 24.61
CA PHE A 134 13.98 1.21 25.09
C PHE A 134 12.98 2.28 24.62
N ARG A 135 12.36 2.09 23.46
CA ARG A 135 11.51 3.09 22.79
C ARG A 135 10.10 3.23 23.38
N SER A 136 9.59 4.45 23.47
CA SER A 136 8.18 4.74 23.77
C SER A 136 7.54 5.58 22.65
N SER A 137 6.20 5.71 22.68
CA SER A 137 5.46 6.56 21.75
C SER A 137 4.21 7.15 22.38
N GLY A 138 4.15 8.47 22.52
CA GLY A 138 2.95 9.17 22.99
C GLY A 138 2.35 8.53 24.24
N GLN A 139 1.06 8.17 24.14
CA GLN A 139 0.29 7.53 25.21
C GLN A 139 0.24 5.99 25.11
N ALA A 140 0.98 5.38 24.17
CA ALA A 140 0.98 3.94 23.99
C ALA A 140 1.68 3.24 25.16
N ARG A 141 1.15 2.09 25.60
CA ARG A 141 1.81 1.28 26.63
C ARG A 141 3.17 0.76 26.10
N PRO A 142 4.31 1.08 26.74
CA PRO A 142 5.57 0.46 26.37
C PRO A 142 5.60 -0.99 26.86
N LEU A 143 6.07 -1.90 26.01
CA LEU A 143 6.31 -3.31 26.32
C LEU A 143 7.79 -3.60 26.07
N ARG A 144 8.55 -3.94 27.12
CA ARG A 144 10.02 -3.99 27.11
C ARG A 144 10.61 -5.38 26.95
N SER A 145 9.80 -6.41 27.17
CA SER A 145 10.22 -7.81 27.16
C SER A 145 9.08 -8.72 26.68
N GLY A 146 9.41 -9.94 26.24
CA GLY A 146 8.41 -10.95 25.90
C GLY A 146 7.41 -11.19 27.03
N SER A 147 7.87 -11.20 28.29
CA SER A 147 6.98 -11.35 29.46
C SER A 147 5.97 -10.21 29.60
N GLU A 148 6.37 -8.96 29.35
CA GLU A 148 5.44 -7.82 29.35
C GLU A 148 4.47 -7.89 28.17
N LEU A 149 4.92 -8.36 27.01
CA LEU A 149 4.07 -8.56 25.84
C LEU A 149 3.02 -9.66 26.09
N GLU A 150 3.44 -10.79 26.66
CA GLU A 150 2.55 -11.87 27.08
C GLU A 150 1.49 -11.38 28.07
N GLY A 151 1.89 -10.68 29.12
CA GLY A 151 0.97 -10.11 30.10
C GLY A 151 0.02 -9.08 29.47
N PHE A 152 0.51 -8.27 28.52
CA PHE A 152 -0.38 -7.38 27.77
C PHE A 152 -1.43 -8.16 26.98
N LEU A 153 -1.05 -9.20 26.24
CA LEU A 153 -1.98 -9.99 25.44
C LEU A 153 -3.04 -10.71 26.28
N ARG A 154 -2.69 -11.19 27.47
CA ARG A 154 -3.59 -11.92 28.38
C ARG A 154 -4.48 -11.00 29.22
N ASP A 155 -3.92 -9.92 29.75
CA ASP A 155 -4.56 -9.19 30.85
C ASP A 155 -5.01 -7.77 30.49
N ALA A 156 -4.47 -7.16 29.42
CA ALA A 156 -4.65 -5.74 29.16
C ALA A 156 -5.02 -5.36 27.71
N ALA A 157 -4.85 -6.27 26.75
CA ALA A 157 -5.15 -6.01 25.35
C ALA A 157 -6.66 -5.84 25.16
N VAL A 158 -7.02 -4.82 24.38
CA VAL A 158 -8.41 -4.63 23.92
C VAL A 158 -8.53 -5.30 22.55
N TYR A 159 -9.35 -6.34 22.49
CA TYR A 159 -9.64 -7.08 21.26
C TYR A 159 -10.91 -6.51 20.58
N PRO A 160 -10.98 -6.53 19.24
CA PRO A 160 -9.93 -6.91 18.31
C PRO A 160 -8.86 -5.83 18.14
N PHE A 161 -7.64 -6.23 17.76
CA PHE A 161 -6.55 -5.30 17.47
C PHE A 161 -5.82 -5.65 16.17
N PHE A 162 -5.09 -4.67 15.64
CA PHE A 162 -4.19 -4.82 14.52
C PHE A 162 -2.75 -4.61 14.99
N ALA A 163 -1.82 -5.45 14.55
CA ALA A 163 -0.42 -5.36 14.96
C ALA A 163 0.52 -5.47 13.76
N LYS A 164 1.61 -4.70 13.75
CA LYS A 164 2.55 -4.64 12.63
C LYS A 164 3.96 -4.25 13.06
N PRO A 165 5.00 -4.62 12.30
CA PRO A 165 6.36 -4.12 12.52
C PRO A 165 6.41 -2.61 12.29
N VAL A 166 7.22 -1.92 13.07
CA VAL A 166 7.35 -0.46 12.99
C VAL A 166 7.90 0.00 11.64
N ASP A 167 8.90 -0.69 11.12
CA ASP A 167 9.57 -0.44 9.84
C ASP A 167 9.06 -1.34 8.70
N GLY A 168 8.00 -2.12 8.95
CA GLY A 168 7.51 -3.10 7.98
C GLY A 168 7.02 -2.49 6.66
N MET A 169 7.30 -3.15 5.55
CA MET A 169 6.78 -2.82 4.22
C MET A 169 5.89 -3.95 3.70
N PHE A 170 5.13 -3.68 2.64
CA PHE A 170 4.32 -4.66 1.90
C PHE A 170 3.23 -5.38 2.72
N SER A 171 2.87 -4.83 3.89
CA SER A 171 1.99 -5.47 4.88
C SER A 171 2.52 -6.82 5.39
N LEU A 172 3.85 -7.06 5.32
CA LEU A 172 4.47 -8.28 5.83
C LEU A 172 4.51 -8.27 7.35
N GLY A 173 4.10 -9.39 7.94
CA GLY A 173 4.00 -9.56 9.40
C GLY A 173 2.98 -8.68 10.05
N CYS A 174 1.98 -8.24 9.31
CA CYS A 174 0.78 -7.65 9.89
C CYS A 174 -0.14 -8.76 10.41
N TRP A 175 -0.72 -8.54 11.57
CA TRP A 175 -1.69 -9.43 12.19
C TRP A 175 -2.98 -8.67 12.50
N SER A 176 -4.11 -9.31 12.24
CA SER A 176 -5.44 -8.84 12.63
C SER A 176 -5.98 -9.88 13.60
N ILE A 177 -5.94 -9.57 14.90
CA ILE A 177 -6.30 -10.50 15.96
C ILE A 177 -7.71 -10.19 16.45
N GLU A 178 -8.57 -11.22 16.44
CA GLU A 178 -9.97 -11.16 16.85
C GLU A 178 -10.12 -11.29 18.36
N ALA A 179 -9.44 -12.27 18.96
CA ALA A 179 -9.60 -12.63 20.35
C ALA A 179 -8.42 -13.45 20.89
N LEU A 180 -8.33 -13.54 22.21
CA LEU A 180 -7.57 -14.56 22.93
C LEU A 180 -8.51 -15.70 23.32
N SER A 181 -8.12 -16.93 23.01
CA SER A 181 -8.72 -18.14 23.54
C SER A 181 -8.01 -18.54 24.83
N ALA A 182 -8.66 -18.29 25.96
CA ALA A 182 -8.09 -18.55 27.28
C ALA A 182 -7.92 -20.06 27.60
N GLU A 183 -8.69 -20.94 26.94
CA GLU A 183 -8.65 -22.39 27.18
C GLU A 183 -7.33 -23.03 26.74
N ASP A 184 -6.74 -22.53 25.65
CA ASP A 184 -5.55 -23.09 25.01
C ASP A 184 -4.40 -22.06 24.86
N ASP A 185 -4.54 -20.86 25.43
CA ASP A 185 -3.57 -19.75 25.37
C ASP A 185 -3.16 -19.40 23.92
N THR A 186 -4.16 -19.30 23.04
CA THR A 186 -3.97 -18.99 21.62
C THR A 186 -4.65 -17.70 21.18
N LEU A 187 -3.99 -16.93 20.34
CA LEU A 187 -4.57 -15.80 19.63
C LEU A 187 -5.31 -16.31 18.39
N VAL A 188 -6.52 -15.80 18.19
CA VAL A 188 -7.36 -16.10 17.02
C VAL A 188 -7.29 -14.94 16.05
N SER A 189 -6.79 -15.18 14.85
CA SER A 189 -6.75 -14.19 13.78
C SER A 189 -8.11 -14.05 13.10
N SER A 190 -8.34 -12.93 12.41
CA SER A 190 -9.59 -12.66 11.68
C SER A 190 -9.85 -13.60 10.51
N ASP A 191 -8.84 -14.31 10.00
CA ASP A 191 -8.98 -15.37 8.99
C ASP A 191 -9.25 -16.75 9.59
N GLY A 192 -9.40 -16.84 10.91
CA GLY A 192 -9.63 -18.07 11.67
C GLY A 192 -8.36 -18.84 12.01
N SER A 193 -7.18 -18.41 11.54
CA SER A 193 -5.91 -19.01 11.96
C SER A 193 -5.65 -18.76 13.44
N ARG A 194 -4.86 -19.64 14.07
CA ARG A 194 -4.55 -19.60 15.49
C ARG A 194 -3.05 -19.69 15.71
N VAL A 195 -2.55 -18.99 16.72
CA VAL A 195 -1.14 -19.01 17.12
C VAL A 195 -1.02 -18.97 18.64
N GLY A 196 -0.14 -19.77 19.24
CA GLY A 196 0.09 -19.70 20.68
C GLY A 196 0.63 -18.34 21.10
N VAL A 197 0.22 -17.81 22.26
CA VAL A 197 0.68 -16.50 22.74
C VAL A 197 2.21 -16.45 22.81
N ALA A 198 2.85 -17.49 23.32
CA ALA A 198 4.31 -17.60 23.38
C ALA A 198 4.96 -17.62 21.98
N GLU A 199 4.34 -18.25 20.99
CA GLU A 199 4.84 -18.30 19.61
C GLU A 199 4.74 -16.94 18.93
N PHE A 200 3.61 -16.26 19.13
CA PHE A 200 3.42 -14.90 18.64
C PHE A 200 4.43 -13.92 19.27
N CYS A 201 4.70 -14.04 20.58
CA CYS A 201 5.71 -13.22 21.25
C CYS A 201 7.11 -13.46 20.65
N ARG A 202 7.52 -14.72 20.46
CA ARG A 202 8.79 -15.05 19.79
C ARG A 202 8.86 -14.49 18.36
N TYR A 203 7.74 -14.52 17.63
CA TYR A 203 7.67 -13.93 16.29
C TYR A 203 7.89 -12.41 16.35
N VAL A 204 7.22 -11.71 17.27
CA VAL A 204 7.38 -10.26 17.46
C VAL A 204 8.82 -9.92 17.86
N GLU A 205 9.44 -10.70 18.74
CA GLU A 205 10.84 -10.57 19.14
C GLU A 205 11.81 -10.76 17.97
N GLY A 206 11.53 -11.70 17.06
CA GLY A 206 12.36 -11.99 15.89
C GLY A 206 12.26 -10.96 14.76
N ARG A 207 11.32 -10.01 14.81
CA ARG A 207 11.07 -9.05 13.72
C ARG A 207 12.07 -7.89 13.59
N GLY A 208 13.04 -7.79 14.51
CA GLY A 208 14.15 -6.85 14.40
C GLY A 208 14.10 -5.68 15.40
N SER A 209 15.10 -4.81 15.31
CA SER A 209 15.38 -3.79 16.33
C SER A 209 14.43 -2.60 16.35
N SER A 210 13.71 -2.33 15.27
CA SER A 210 12.79 -1.17 15.16
C SER A 210 11.56 -1.30 16.07
N GLY A 211 11.25 -2.52 16.51
CA GLY A 211 10.12 -2.84 17.38
C GLY A 211 8.83 -3.14 16.62
N TYR A 212 7.76 -3.28 17.40
CA TYR A 212 6.44 -3.72 16.92
C TYR A 212 5.35 -2.87 17.55
N LEU A 213 4.28 -2.58 16.83
CA LEU A 213 3.19 -1.72 17.33
C LEU A 213 1.85 -2.44 17.28
N PHE A 214 0.99 -2.09 18.23
CA PHE A 214 -0.36 -2.62 18.41
C PHE A 214 -1.35 -1.46 18.36
N GLN A 215 -2.32 -1.54 17.48
CA GLN A 215 -3.32 -0.52 17.20
C GLN A 215 -4.71 -1.08 17.36
N GLU A 216 -5.65 -0.20 17.68
CA GLU A 216 -7.06 -0.49 17.50
C GLU A 216 -7.34 -0.95 16.06
N ARG A 217 -8.18 -1.98 15.92
CA ARG A 217 -8.61 -2.44 14.60
C ARG A 217 -9.72 -1.53 14.09
N LEU A 218 -9.40 -0.75 13.05
CA LEU A 218 -10.36 0.10 12.37
C LEU A 218 -11.47 -0.72 11.72
N ARG A 219 -12.70 -0.20 11.76
CA ARG A 219 -13.86 -0.76 11.06
C ARG A 219 -14.13 0.03 9.78
N PRO A 220 -14.38 -0.64 8.64
CA PRO A 220 -14.67 0.05 7.38
C PRO A 220 -15.98 0.85 7.48
N HIS A 221 -16.06 1.93 6.70
CA HIS A 221 -17.31 2.67 6.53
C HIS A 221 -18.43 1.74 6.02
N ARG A 222 -19.67 1.93 6.51
CA ARG A 222 -20.82 1.05 6.20
C ARG A 222 -21.03 0.83 4.70
N THR A 223 -20.95 1.89 3.90
CA THR A 223 -21.05 1.82 2.42
C THR A 223 -20.05 0.85 1.81
N LEU A 224 -18.81 0.83 2.32
CA LEU A 224 -17.77 -0.06 1.83
C LEU A 224 -17.98 -1.48 2.36
N SER A 225 -18.40 -1.65 3.61
CA SER A 225 -18.69 -2.98 4.15
C SER A 225 -19.86 -3.67 3.44
N GLU A 226 -20.89 -2.92 3.07
CA GLU A 226 -22.03 -3.44 2.29
C GLU A 226 -21.60 -3.80 0.85
N ALA A 227 -20.68 -3.04 0.26
CA ALA A 227 -20.22 -3.29 -1.09
C ALA A 227 -19.18 -4.43 -1.18
N TRP A 228 -18.19 -4.46 -0.28
CA TRP A 228 -16.96 -5.26 -0.42
C TRP A 228 -16.67 -6.19 0.78
N GLY A 229 -17.57 -6.20 1.78
CA GLY A 229 -17.44 -6.97 3.01
C GLY A 229 -16.69 -6.22 4.11
N ASP A 230 -16.68 -6.79 5.33
CA ASP A 230 -16.07 -6.17 6.52
C ASP A 230 -14.53 -6.24 6.47
N ARG A 231 -13.94 -5.50 5.53
CA ARG A 231 -12.51 -5.42 5.28
C ARG A 231 -12.09 -3.97 5.15
N LEU A 232 -11.01 -3.60 5.84
CA LEU A 232 -10.48 -2.26 5.71
C LEU A 232 -9.93 -2.05 4.30
N THR A 233 -10.38 -0.98 3.66
CA THR A 233 -9.91 -0.51 2.37
C THR A 233 -9.26 0.86 2.59
N THR A 234 -8.10 1.09 1.99
CA THR A 234 -7.45 2.40 2.02
C THR A 234 -7.37 3.02 0.64
N ILE A 235 -7.39 4.35 0.64
CA ILE A 235 -7.16 5.18 -0.54
C ILE A 235 -5.73 5.65 -0.49
N ARG A 236 -4.99 5.35 -1.56
CA ARG A 236 -3.69 5.93 -1.85
C ARG A 236 -3.88 7.28 -2.53
N VAL A 237 -3.60 8.37 -1.82
CA VAL A 237 -3.64 9.74 -2.37
C VAL A 237 -2.20 10.21 -2.62
N PHE A 238 -1.87 10.47 -3.88
CA PHE A 238 -0.61 11.05 -4.30
C PHE A 238 -0.70 12.57 -4.24
N THR A 239 0.24 13.19 -3.54
CA THR A 239 0.23 14.64 -3.26
C THR A 239 1.61 15.23 -3.59
N PHE A 240 1.60 16.43 -4.15
CA PHE A 240 2.79 17.25 -4.37
C PHE A 240 2.84 18.39 -3.35
N ILE A 241 4.02 18.76 -2.90
CA ILE A 241 4.25 20.03 -2.20
C ILE A 241 4.88 21.00 -3.21
N SER A 242 4.05 21.93 -3.68
CA SER A 242 4.48 23.04 -4.52
C SER A 242 4.83 24.27 -3.66
N GLU A 243 5.31 25.33 -4.29
CA GLU A 243 5.54 26.62 -3.61
C GLU A 243 4.23 27.23 -3.05
N ARG A 244 3.07 26.80 -3.56
CA ARG A 244 1.75 27.24 -3.08
C ARG A 244 1.20 26.37 -1.95
N GLY A 245 1.89 25.28 -1.61
CA GLY A 245 1.45 24.30 -0.61
C GLY A 245 1.11 22.93 -1.20
N PRO A 246 0.40 22.07 -0.43
CA PRO A 246 0.04 20.73 -0.87
C PRO A 246 -1.03 20.75 -1.97
N GLU A 247 -0.85 19.90 -2.98
CA GLU A 247 -1.76 19.72 -4.11
C GLU A 247 -1.96 18.24 -4.42
N ILE A 248 -3.21 17.77 -4.53
CA ILE A 248 -3.49 16.38 -4.87
C ILE A 248 -3.23 16.13 -6.37
N PHE A 249 -2.48 15.07 -6.65
CA PHE A 249 -2.13 14.65 -8.00
C PHE A 249 -3.02 13.53 -8.54
N ARG A 250 -3.18 12.43 -7.78
CA ARG A 250 -3.99 11.24 -8.15
C ARG A 250 -4.51 10.52 -6.91
N GLY A 251 -5.61 9.81 -7.06
CA GLY A 251 -6.18 8.93 -6.04
C GLY A 251 -6.41 7.52 -6.59
N VAL A 252 -6.06 6.50 -5.80
CA VAL A 252 -6.31 5.10 -6.12
C VAL A 252 -6.92 4.40 -4.91
N CYS A 253 -8.05 3.73 -5.09
CA CYS A 253 -8.66 2.88 -4.07
C CYS A 253 -7.99 1.50 -4.11
N LYS A 254 -7.48 1.01 -2.98
CA LYS A 254 -6.92 -0.35 -2.87
C LYS A 254 -7.94 -1.25 -2.19
N ILE A 255 -8.48 -2.21 -2.92
CA ILE A 255 -9.63 -3.01 -2.48
C ILE A 255 -9.15 -4.44 -2.22
N CYS A 256 -9.33 -4.90 -0.97
CA CYS A 256 -9.12 -6.28 -0.57
C CYS A 256 -10.12 -7.21 -1.26
N ALA A 257 -9.65 -8.35 -1.78
CA ALA A 257 -10.52 -9.41 -2.31
C ALA A 257 -9.93 -10.79 -2.01
N ASN A 258 -10.66 -11.87 -2.31
CA ASN A 258 -10.19 -13.25 -2.15
C ASN A 258 -9.73 -13.58 -0.72
N GLY A 259 -10.46 -13.06 0.27
CA GLY A 259 -10.15 -13.29 1.69
C GLY A 259 -8.89 -12.58 2.22
N ASN A 260 -8.22 -11.75 1.41
CA ASN A 260 -7.04 -11.00 1.87
C ASN A 260 -7.40 -10.03 3.01
N ILE A 261 -6.55 -10.01 4.04
CA ILE A 261 -6.69 -9.14 5.22
C ILE A 261 -6.10 -7.73 5.04
N ALA A 262 -5.35 -7.51 3.95
CA ALA A 262 -4.69 -6.26 3.64
C ALA A 262 -4.77 -5.95 2.15
N ASP A 263 -4.85 -4.66 1.83
CA ASP A 263 -5.19 -4.17 0.49
C ASP A 263 -4.00 -4.02 -0.46
N ASN A 264 -2.81 -4.46 -0.04
CA ASN A 264 -1.62 -4.32 -0.86
C ASN A 264 -1.75 -5.07 -2.19
N TYR A 265 -1.43 -4.40 -3.30
CA TYR A 265 -1.81 -4.88 -4.64
C TYR A 265 -1.08 -6.14 -5.10
N TRP A 266 0.10 -6.43 -4.56
CA TRP A 266 0.84 -7.64 -4.92
C TRP A 266 0.11 -8.92 -4.49
N ARG A 267 -0.86 -8.83 -3.57
CA ARG A 267 -1.67 -9.97 -3.13
C ARG A 267 -2.62 -10.36 -4.24
N ALA A 268 -2.60 -11.64 -4.61
CA ALA A 268 -3.45 -12.18 -5.66
C ALA A 268 -4.93 -11.90 -5.36
N GLY A 269 -5.63 -11.37 -6.35
CA GLY A 269 -7.06 -11.03 -6.27
C GLY A 269 -7.35 -9.58 -5.90
N ASN A 270 -6.45 -8.88 -5.19
CA ASN A 270 -6.67 -7.48 -4.81
C ASN A 270 -6.82 -6.57 -6.05
N ILE A 271 -7.56 -5.48 -5.85
CA ILE A 271 -8.06 -4.63 -6.93
C ILE A 271 -7.60 -3.19 -6.71
N LEU A 272 -7.22 -2.51 -7.79
CA LEU A 272 -7.00 -1.06 -7.82
C LEU A 272 -8.15 -0.37 -8.52
N GLY A 273 -8.75 0.62 -7.86
CA GLY A 273 -9.76 1.52 -8.41
C GLY A 273 -9.18 2.89 -8.73
N ALA A 274 -9.24 3.33 -9.98
CA ALA A 274 -8.91 4.71 -10.37
C ALA A 274 -10.03 5.66 -9.90
N ILE A 275 -9.67 6.73 -9.20
CA ILE A 275 -10.64 7.66 -8.61
C ILE A 275 -10.72 8.96 -9.42
N ASP A 276 -11.95 9.39 -9.72
CA ASP A 276 -12.25 10.78 -10.12
C ASP A 276 -12.03 11.68 -8.90
N LEU A 277 -11.03 12.56 -8.93
CA LEU A 277 -10.71 13.41 -7.79
C LEU A 277 -11.80 14.43 -7.47
N GLU A 278 -12.54 14.91 -8.47
CA GLU A 278 -13.59 15.91 -8.28
C GLU A 278 -14.81 15.27 -7.60
N ARG A 279 -15.20 14.09 -8.07
CA ARG A 279 -16.40 13.43 -7.59
C ARG A 279 -16.15 12.51 -6.41
N GLY A 280 -15.00 11.84 -6.34
CA GLY A 280 -14.75 10.73 -5.41
C GLY A 280 -15.32 9.40 -5.89
N THR A 281 -15.61 9.28 -7.18
CA THR A 281 -16.16 8.06 -7.79
C THR A 281 -15.07 7.18 -8.38
N ILE A 282 -15.18 5.86 -8.26
CA ILE A 282 -14.26 4.93 -8.93
C ILE A 282 -14.63 4.81 -10.41
N LEU A 283 -13.71 5.19 -11.31
CA LEU A 283 -13.89 5.21 -12.76
C LEU A 283 -13.58 3.87 -13.44
N ARG A 284 -12.55 3.18 -12.94
CA ARG A 284 -12.05 1.92 -13.49
C ARG A 284 -11.50 1.08 -12.35
N ALA A 285 -11.66 -0.23 -12.43
CA ALA A 285 -11.13 -1.14 -11.43
C ALA A 285 -10.47 -2.36 -12.07
N VAL A 286 -9.29 -2.73 -11.61
CA VAL A 286 -8.49 -3.82 -12.18
C VAL A 286 -7.82 -4.68 -11.12
N SER A 287 -7.68 -5.97 -11.41
CA SER A 287 -6.81 -6.90 -10.69
C SER A 287 -5.74 -7.43 -11.63
N GLY A 288 -4.61 -7.91 -11.08
CA GLY A 288 -3.56 -8.53 -11.87
C GLY A 288 -2.74 -7.55 -12.72
N THR A 289 -1.73 -8.07 -13.42
CA THR A 289 -0.76 -7.26 -14.17
C THR A 289 -0.38 -7.99 -15.45
N GLY A 290 0.10 -7.27 -16.46
CA GLY A 290 0.44 -7.89 -17.75
C GLY A 290 -0.71 -8.72 -18.31
N ASP A 291 -0.42 -9.94 -18.77
CA ASP A 291 -1.43 -10.82 -19.38
C ASP A 291 -2.57 -11.21 -18.42
N ASP A 292 -2.32 -11.24 -17.11
CA ASP A 292 -3.31 -11.59 -16.08
C ASP A 292 -4.17 -10.40 -15.64
N GLN A 293 -3.89 -9.19 -16.15
CA GLN A 293 -4.69 -8.01 -15.83
C GLN A 293 -6.11 -8.19 -16.37
N ALA A 294 -7.09 -7.90 -15.53
CA ALA A 294 -8.49 -7.94 -15.92
C ALA A 294 -9.32 -6.88 -15.19
N GLU A 295 -10.34 -6.36 -15.88
CA GLU A 295 -11.28 -5.41 -15.30
C GLU A 295 -12.20 -6.08 -14.26
N ARG A 296 -12.51 -5.33 -13.21
CA ARG A 296 -13.29 -5.75 -12.04
C ARG A 296 -14.33 -4.69 -11.69
N PRO A 297 -15.39 -4.51 -12.51
CA PRO A 297 -16.43 -3.52 -12.23
C PRO A 297 -17.23 -3.84 -10.96
N LYS A 298 -17.20 -5.10 -10.51
CA LYS A 298 -17.83 -5.60 -9.28
C LYS A 298 -16.82 -6.35 -8.42
N HIS A 299 -17.06 -6.35 -7.12
CA HIS A 299 -16.25 -7.04 -6.14
C HIS A 299 -16.46 -8.57 -6.25
N PRO A 300 -15.40 -9.37 -6.37
CA PRO A 300 -15.52 -10.79 -6.69
C PRO A 300 -16.16 -11.61 -5.57
N ASP A 301 -15.93 -11.25 -4.30
CA ASP A 301 -16.45 -12.04 -3.18
C ASP A 301 -17.92 -11.70 -2.84
N THR A 302 -18.36 -10.47 -3.10
CA THR A 302 -19.66 -9.94 -2.63
C THR A 302 -20.62 -9.58 -3.76
N GLY A 303 -20.12 -9.43 -4.99
CA GLY A 303 -20.89 -8.95 -6.14
C GLY A 303 -21.22 -7.45 -6.11
N GLY A 304 -20.84 -6.72 -5.06
CA GLY A 304 -21.11 -5.30 -4.92
C GLY A 304 -20.39 -4.44 -5.97
N PRO A 305 -20.92 -3.26 -6.31
CA PRO A 305 -20.30 -2.40 -7.31
C PRO A 305 -18.93 -1.89 -6.84
N ILE A 306 -17.98 -1.82 -7.76
CA ILE A 306 -16.72 -1.09 -7.58
C ILE A 306 -16.75 0.15 -8.47
N VAL A 307 -16.88 -0.04 -9.79
CA VAL A 307 -16.96 1.09 -10.73
C VAL A 307 -18.29 1.82 -10.56
N GLY A 308 -18.24 3.15 -10.51
CA GLY A 308 -19.36 4.02 -10.24
C GLY A 308 -19.69 4.19 -8.76
N LEU A 309 -19.04 3.45 -7.85
CA LEU A 309 -19.22 3.66 -6.41
C LEU A 309 -18.61 5.01 -6.01
N GLN A 310 -19.44 5.82 -5.36
CA GLN A 310 -19.05 7.06 -4.70
C GLN A 310 -18.41 6.74 -3.35
N LEU A 311 -17.15 7.14 -3.16
CA LEU A 311 -16.43 6.91 -1.91
C LEU A 311 -17.03 7.79 -0.80
N PRO A 312 -17.31 7.22 0.39
CA PRO A 312 -17.84 7.99 1.52
C PRO A 312 -16.79 8.97 2.04
N ASP A 313 -17.26 10.09 2.62
CA ASP A 313 -16.43 11.13 3.24
C ASP A 313 -15.29 11.65 2.34
N TRP A 314 -15.53 11.72 1.03
CA TRP A 314 -14.48 12.02 0.06
C TRP A 314 -13.83 13.39 0.29
N GLN A 315 -14.63 14.44 0.49
CA GLN A 315 -14.07 15.78 0.74
C GLN A 315 -13.25 15.80 2.04
N ALA A 316 -13.75 15.19 3.11
CA ALA A 316 -13.01 15.09 4.38
C ALA A 316 -11.71 14.30 4.22
N THR A 317 -11.68 13.30 3.33
CA THR A 317 -10.47 12.54 2.99
C THR A 317 -9.43 13.42 2.31
N LEU A 318 -9.85 14.26 1.36
CA LEU A 318 -8.95 15.20 0.69
C LEU A 318 -8.43 16.26 1.65
N ASP A 319 -9.30 16.84 2.47
CA ASP A 319 -8.94 17.86 3.46
C ASP A 319 -7.94 17.30 4.48
N LEU A 320 -8.18 16.08 4.96
CA LEU A 320 -7.25 15.36 5.84
C LEU A 320 -5.90 15.13 5.17
N CYS A 321 -5.89 14.68 3.91
CA CYS A 321 -4.66 14.46 3.15
C CYS A 321 -3.85 15.74 2.99
N LEU A 322 -4.50 16.85 2.63
CA LEU A 322 -3.86 18.14 2.45
C LEU A 322 -3.29 18.68 3.77
N ALA A 323 -4.05 18.58 4.87
CA ALA A 323 -3.58 18.99 6.20
C ALA A 323 -2.37 18.16 6.65
N ALA A 324 -2.41 16.83 6.45
CA ALA A 324 -1.29 15.96 6.77
C ALA A 324 -0.07 16.24 5.88
N ALA A 325 -0.29 16.46 4.58
CA ALA A 325 0.78 16.74 3.63
C ALA A 325 1.53 18.04 3.92
N ALA A 326 0.81 19.08 4.35
CA ALA A 326 1.39 20.35 4.78
C ALA A 326 2.38 20.21 5.96
N SER A 327 2.24 19.16 6.78
CA SER A 327 3.12 18.93 7.92
C SER A 327 4.50 18.34 7.55
N LEU A 328 4.66 17.85 6.32
CA LEU A 328 5.89 17.22 5.83
C LEU A 328 6.44 17.94 4.57
N PRO A 329 6.68 19.27 4.62
CA PRO A 329 6.94 20.07 3.41
C PRO A 329 8.24 19.70 2.67
N ALA A 330 9.22 19.09 3.36
CA ALA A 330 10.48 18.66 2.74
C ALA A 330 10.36 17.34 1.97
N ILE A 331 9.25 16.60 2.14
CA ILE A 331 8.88 15.46 1.31
C ILE A 331 7.93 16.02 0.24
N ARG A 332 8.47 16.51 -0.89
CA ARG A 332 7.67 17.20 -1.91
C ARG A 332 6.86 16.28 -2.82
N THR A 333 7.21 15.01 -2.95
CA THR A 333 6.31 14.00 -3.51
C THR A 333 5.90 13.07 -2.38
N GLN A 334 4.60 12.96 -2.13
CA GLN A 334 4.06 12.17 -1.02
C GLN A 334 3.00 11.20 -1.54
N SER A 335 2.83 10.08 -0.84
CA SER A 335 1.63 9.27 -1.02
C SER A 335 1.09 8.78 0.31
N TRP A 336 -0.18 9.07 0.57
CA TRP A 336 -0.87 8.81 1.83
C TRP A 336 -1.82 7.64 1.67
N ASP A 337 -1.77 6.66 2.57
CA ASP A 337 -2.83 5.66 2.72
C ASP A 337 -3.81 6.12 3.78
N ILE A 338 -5.05 6.35 3.37
CA ILE A 338 -6.14 6.82 4.22
C ILE A 338 -7.22 5.76 4.24
N ALA A 339 -7.55 5.24 5.42
CA ALA A 339 -8.66 4.32 5.60
C ALA A 339 -9.98 5.09 5.67
N LEU A 340 -11.00 4.60 4.96
CA LEU A 340 -12.37 5.09 5.10
C LEU A 340 -13.09 4.24 6.15
N THR A 341 -13.32 4.81 7.32
CA THR A 341 -13.80 4.07 8.50
C THR A 341 -15.22 4.45 8.89
N SER A 342 -15.81 3.70 9.81
CA SER A 342 -17.10 4.05 10.42
C SER A 342 -17.08 5.37 11.21
N GLU A 343 -15.90 5.90 11.53
CA GLU A 343 -15.70 7.15 12.28
C GLU A 343 -15.10 8.27 11.40
N GLY A 344 -15.12 8.09 10.07
CA GLY A 344 -14.55 9.02 9.10
C GLY A 344 -13.15 8.59 8.59
N PRO A 345 -12.45 9.45 7.83
CA PRO A 345 -11.16 9.11 7.26
C PRO A 345 -10.03 9.12 8.30
N VAL A 346 -9.14 8.12 8.25
CA VAL A 346 -8.05 7.91 9.20
C VAL A 346 -6.72 7.68 8.46
N LEU A 347 -5.66 8.40 8.85
CA LEU A 347 -4.32 8.24 8.28
C LEU A 347 -3.67 6.93 8.75
N VAL A 348 -3.36 6.04 7.82
CA VAL A 348 -2.75 4.72 8.13
C VAL A 348 -1.22 4.76 8.00
N GLU A 349 -0.74 5.36 6.91
CA GLU A 349 0.68 5.56 6.64
C GLU A 349 0.89 6.68 5.61
N ALA A 350 2.10 7.23 5.61
CA ALA A 350 2.62 8.07 4.54
C ALA A 350 3.84 7.41 3.93
N ASN A 351 4.11 7.71 2.66
CA ASN A 351 5.30 7.26 1.96
C ASN A 351 5.91 8.46 1.21
N PHE A 352 7.24 8.53 1.15
CA PHE A 352 7.91 9.46 0.25
C PHE A 352 7.73 8.97 -1.20
N GLY A 353 7.10 9.79 -2.01
CA GLY A 353 6.73 9.52 -3.40
C GLY A 353 5.63 8.46 -3.57
N GLY A 354 5.89 7.24 -3.13
CA GLY A 354 5.01 6.08 -3.33
C GLY A 354 5.28 5.30 -4.61
N ASP A 355 4.55 4.20 -4.82
CA ASP A 355 4.69 3.35 -6.00
C ASP A 355 3.81 3.84 -7.16
N LEU A 356 4.41 4.42 -8.20
CA LEU A 356 3.67 4.96 -9.35
C LEU A 356 3.09 3.85 -10.24
N ASN A 357 3.49 2.59 -10.03
CA ASN A 357 2.82 1.45 -10.67
C ASN A 357 1.31 1.44 -10.36
N LEU A 358 0.92 1.77 -9.12
CA LEU A 358 -0.48 1.72 -8.69
C LEU A 358 -1.40 2.63 -9.53
N PRO A 359 -1.14 3.95 -9.63
CA PRO A 359 -1.97 4.82 -10.48
C PRO A 359 -1.82 4.48 -11.97
N GLN A 360 -0.65 4.08 -12.45
CA GLN A 360 -0.48 3.73 -13.86
C GLN A 360 -1.31 2.52 -14.28
N ILE A 361 -1.41 1.51 -13.40
CA ILE A 361 -2.25 0.33 -13.61
C ILE A 361 -3.72 0.69 -13.47
N ALA A 362 -4.10 1.40 -12.39
CA ALA A 362 -5.50 1.73 -12.10
C ALA A 362 -6.13 2.53 -13.24
N PHE A 363 -5.45 3.56 -13.72
CA PHE A 363 -5.91 4.43 -14.79
C PHE A 363 -5.64 3.86 -16.19
N GLY A 364 -4.72 2.90 -16.33
CA GLY A 364 -4.24 2.44 -17.65
C GLY A 364 -3.51 3.55 -18.41
N ALA A 365 -2.93 4.52 -17.70
CA ALA A 365 -2.31 5.71 -18.27
C ALA A 365 -1.07 6.11 -17.48
N GLY A 366 -0.05 6.62 -18.17
CA GLY A 366 1.21 7.03 -17.56
C GLY A 366 1.06 8.26 -16.65
N CYS A 367 1.86 8.34 -15.59
CA CYS A 367 1.81 9.45 -14.64
C CYS A 367 2.63 10.68 -15.05
N LEU A 368 3.54 10.59 -16.03
CA LEU A 368 4.39 11.70 -16.45
C LEU A 368 3.66 12.69 -17.38
N ASP A 369 2.52 13.20 -16.90
CA ASP A 369 1.78 14.31 -17.50
C ASP A 369 2.48 15.66 -17.24
N ASP A 370 1.93 16.73 -17.81
CA ASP A 370 2.53 18.07 -17.71
C ASP A 370 2.62 18.54 -16.25
N ARG A 371 1.61 18.25 -15.42
CA ARG A 371 1.60 18.61 -14.00
C ARG A 371 2.76 17.95 -13.26
N PHE A 372 3.00 16.65 -13.48
CA PHE A 372 4.11 15.97 -12.80
C PHE A 372 5.47 16.41 -13.37
N ARG A 373 5.57 16.65 -14.68
CA ARG A 373 6.80 17.20 -15.30
C ARG A 373 7.18 18.56 -14.71
N ASP A 374 6.22 19.47 -14.60
CA ASP A 374 6.45 20.79 -14.03
C ASP A 374 6.89 20.70 -12.58
N HIS A 375 6.25 19.82 -11.79
CA HIS A 375 6.67 19.55 -10.41
C HIS A 375 8.10 19.02 -10.33
N LEU A 376 8.47 18.05 -11.17
CA LEU A 376 9.83 17.49 -11.22
C LEU A 376 10.88 18.55 -11.55
N LEU A 377 10.59 19.43 -12.52
CA LEU A 377 11.47 20.53 -12.89
C LEU A 377 11.62 21.54 -11.74
N ALA A 378 10.53 21.87 -11.03
CA ALA A 378 10.55 22.72 -9.84
C ALA A 378 11.29 22.07 -8.65
N CYS A 379 11.48 20.76 -8.67
CA CYS A 379 12.34 20.01 -7.75
C CYS A 379 13.80 19.89 -8.23
N GLY A 380 14.14 20.44 -9.40
CA GLY A 380 15.49 20.37 -9.96
C GLY A 380 15.83 19.05 -10.66
N TYR A 381 14.84 18.19 -10.94
CA TYR A 381 15.04 16.97 -11.69
C TYR A 381 15.41 17.27 -13.17
N LYS A 382 16.28 16.44 -13.75
CA LYS A 382 16.73 16.54 -15.14
C LYS A 382 16.42 15.25 -15.89
N PHE A 383 15.73 15.35 -17.03
CA PHE A 383 15.21 14.23 -17.84
C PHE A 383 16.26 13.52 -18.70
#